data_AF-A0A7W1DDB1-F1
#
_entry.id   AF-A0A7W1DDB1-F1
#
_cell.length_a   1.000
_cell.length_b   1.000
_cell.length_c   1.000
_cell.angle_alpha   90.00
_cell.angle_beta   90.00
_cell.angle_gamma   90.00
#
_symmetry.space_group_name_H-M   'P 1'
#
loop_
_entity.id
_entity.type
_entity.pdbx_description
1 polymer ?
#
loop_
_entity_poly.entity_id
_entity_poly.type
_entity_poly.pdbx_seq_one_letter_code
_entity_poly.pdbx_strand_id
1 'polypeptide(L)'
;MKNQKFRNNFIRSIIFSSLLAVAFLVLNFALVQASDEGECDKECRRALASARAATAKYHNISEALADGFVQVSPCVAVPGLGAMGFHYANFARAGNPNLDPAEPETLLYIPDEDGDLWLVGLEYARFGPPTLPVPTLFGQEFHYDSRLGAYTLHVWAWRNNPSGMFAAFNPKLRCPAS
;
A
#
# COMPACT_ATOMS: atom_id res chain seq x y z
N MET A 1 40.43 -6.81 49.01
CA MET A 1 40.96 -8.17 49.23
C MET A 1 40.47 -8.72 50.57
N LYS A 2 39.53 -9.67 50.57
CA LYS A 2 39.39 -10.73 51.58
C LYS A 2 38.46 -11.81 51.04
N ASN A 3 38.89 -13.04 51.24
CA ASN A 3 38.63 -14.20 50.38
C ASN A 3 37.29 -14.90 50.65
N GLN A 4 36.74 -15.41 49.54
CA GLN A 4 35.71 -16.42 49.40
C GLN A 4 36.19 -17.79 49.94
N LYS A 5 35.35 -18.52 50.69
CA LYS A 5 35.55 -19.95 50.97
C LYS A 5 34.25 -20.68 51.38
N PHE A 6 33.98 -21.77 50.64
CA PHE A 6 33.51 -23.10 51.12
C PHE A 6 32.02 -23.23 51.54
N ARG A 7 31.18 -24.19 51.11
CA ARG A 7 31.28 -25.60 50.66
C ARG A 7 30.02 -25.98 49.85
N ASN A 8 30.12 -26.66 48.70
CA ASN A 8 30.12 -28.12 48.46
C ASN A 8 28.84 -28.91 48.84
N ASN A 9 28.08 -29.27 47.79
CA ASN A 9 27.61 -30.60 47.35
C ASN A 9 26.93 -31.57 48.34
N PHE A 10 25.70 -32.02 48.01
CA PHE A 10 25.36 -33.40 47.59
C PHE A 10 23.82 -33.60 47.56
N ILE A 11 23.20 -33.71 46.37
CA ILE A 11 22.51 -34.89 45.77
C ILE A 11 21.66 -35.76 46.74
N ARG A 12 20.34 -35.89 46.50
CA ARG A 12 19.61 -37.16 46.14
C ARG A 12 18.07 -37.13 46.34
N SER A 13 17.37 -37.54 45.27
CA SER A 13 16.12 -38.37 45.18
C SER A 13 14.81 -37.91 45.85
N ILE A 14 13.77 -37.47 45.12
CA ILE A 14 12.61 -38.22 44.50
C ILE A 14 11.96 -39.23 45.50
N ILE A 15 10.68 -39.17 45.94
CA ILE A 15 9.41 -39.55 45.26
C ILE A 15 8.18 -39.29 46.20
N PHE A 16 7.14 -38.65 45.64
CA PHE A 16 5.67 -38.75 45.80
C PHE A 16 4.96 -38.94 47.17
N SER A 17 4.01 -38.03 47.46
CA SER A 17 2.59 -38.39 47.67
C SER A 17 1.64 -37.19 47.52
N SER A 18 0.54 -37.45 46.84
CA SER A 18 -0.44 -36.55 46.21
C SER A 18 -1.46 -35.93 47.19
N LEU A 19 -2.00 -34.75 46.87
CA LEU A 19 -3.46 -34.43 46.84
C LEU A 19 -3.73 -32.91 46.61
N LEU A 20 -4.41 -32.62 45.49
CA LEU A 20 -5.27 -31.46 45.16
C LEU A 20 -4.82 -30.02 45.46
N ALA A 21 -4.49 -29.28 44.40
CA ALA A 21 -5.10 -27.97 44.14
C ALA A 21 -5.15 -27.68 42.63
N VAL A 22 -6.37 -27.59 42.12
CA VAL A 22 -6.76 -27.34 40.73
C VAL A 22 -6.67 -25.84 40.42
N ALA A 23 -6.20 -25.52 39.20
CA ALA A 23 -6.47 -24.32 38.38
C ALA A 23 -6.29 -22.92 39.03
N PHE A 24 -5.61 -21.96 38.41
CA PHE A 24 -5.79 -21.47 37.05
C PHE A 24 -4.46 -20.91 36.54
N LEU A 25 -3.94 -21.44 35.44
CA LEU A 25 -3.07 -20.66 34.58
C LEU A 25 -3.94 -19.56 33.97
N VAL A 26 -3.84 -18.33 34.48
CA VAL A 26 -4.32 -17.17 33.74
C VAL A 26 -3.29 -16.92 32.64
N LEU A 27 -3.44 -17.60 31.50
CA LEU A 27 -2.88 -17.08 30.26
C LEU A 27 -3.55 -15.72 30.05
N ASN A 28 -2.81 -14.65 30.29
CA ASN A 28 -3.15 -13.34 29.79
C ASN A 28 -3.00 -13.38 28.26
N PHE A 29 -3.94 -14.02 27.57
CA PHE A 29 -4.21 -13.67 26.19
C PHE A 29 -4.86 -12.30 26.25
N ALA A 30 -4.02 -11.26 26.28
CA ALA A 30 -4.45 -9.98 25.75
C ALA A 30 -4.93 -10.29 24.32
N LEU A 31 -6.24 -10.23 24.10
CA LEU A 31 -6.78 -10.06 22.77
C LEU A 31 -6.21 -8.74 22.28
N VAL A 32 -5.07 -8.81 21.57
CA VAL A 32 -4.70 -7.75 20.63
C VAL A 32 -5.81 -7.78 19.60
N GLN A 33 -6.85 -6.99 19.83
CA GLN A 33 -7.66 -6.48 18.75
C GLN A 33 -6.72 -5.57 17.96
N ALA A 34 -5.96 -6.17 17.04
CA ALA A 34 -5.48 -5.40 15.91
C ALA A 34 -6.76 -4.91 15.24
N SER A 35 -7.07 -3.63 15.41
CA SER A 35 -8.10 -3.00 14.63
C SER A 35 -7.64 -3.10 13.17
N ASP A 36 -8.18 -4.07 12.45
CA ASP A 36 -8.25 -4.07 10.99
C ASP A 36 -9.30 -3.04 10.51
N GLU A 37 -9.47 -1.96 11.29
CA GLU A 37 -9.84 -0.64 10.81
C GLU A 37 -8.53 0.04 10.34
N GLY A 38 -7.67 -0.63 9.58
CA GLY A 38 -7.94 -1.07 8.22
C GLY A 38 -7.86 0.18 7.37
N GLU A 39 -6.71 0.43 6.73
CA GLU A 39 -6.20 1.60 5.97
C GLU A 39 -7.21 2.54 5.25
N CYS A 40 -8.45 2.10 5.09
CA CYS A 40 -9.53 2.73 4.36
C CYS A 40 -10.86 2.59 5.12
N ASP A 41 -11.38 3.71 5.64
CA ASP A 41 -12.67 3.79 6.34
C ASP A 41 -13.89 3.62 5.40
N LYS A 42 -15.12 3.89 5.88
CA LYS A 42 -16.34 3.73 5.07
C LYS A 42 -16.39 4.66 3.86
N GLU A 43 -15.93 5.89 3.99
CA GLU A 43 -15.95 6.88 2.92
C GLU A 43 -14.88 6.56 1.89
N CYS A 44 -13.68 6.24 2.36
CA CYS A 44 -12.60 5.71 1.53
C CYS A 44 -13.06 4.48 0.74
N ARG A 45 -13.75 3.50 1.37
CA ARG A 45 -14.22 2.28 0.67
C ARG A 45 -15.24 2.59 -0.41
N ARG A 46 -16.11 3.59 -0.21
CA ARG A 46 -17.06 4.05 -1.23
C ARG A 46 -16.34 4.69 -2.42
N ALA A 47 -15.40 5.59 -2.15
CA ALA A 47 -14.58 6.20 -3.19
C ALA A 47 -13.79 5.14 -3.96
N LEU A 48 -13.19 4.16 -3.27
CA LEU A 48 -12.46 3.06 -3.90
C LEU A 48 -13.37 2.17 -4.76
N ALA A 49 -14.60 1.92 -4.34
CA ALA A 49 -15.59 1.22 -5.15
C ALA A 49 -15.95 2.01 -6.42
N SER A 50 -16.09 3.34 -6.32
CA SER A 50 -16.31 4.21 -7.49
C SER A 50 -15.13 4.14 -8.47
N ALA A 51 -13.90 4.29 -7.96
CA ALA A 51 -12.68 4.21 -8.74
C ALA A 51 -12.56 2.87 -9.48
N ARG A 52 -12.80 1.75 -8.77
CA ARG A 52 -12.78 0.41 -9.37
C ARG A 52 -13.88 0.24 -10.43
N ALA A 53 -15.10 0.69 -10.16
CA ALA A 53 -16.19 0.58 -11.13
C ALA A 53 -15.89 1.35 -12.43
N ALA A 54 -15.38 2.59 -12.31
CA ALA A 54 -15.09 3.44 -13.46
C ALA A 54 -13.87 2.97 -14.27
N THR A 55 -12.90 2.32 -13.62
CA THR A 55 -11.62 1.93 -14.25
C THR A 55 -11.55 0.46 -14.65
N ALA A 56 -12.55 -0.36 -14.30
CA ALA A 56 -12.56 -1.80 -14.64
C ALA A 56 -12.41 -2.05 -16.15
N LYS A 57 -12.99 -1.20 -17.00
CA LYS A 57 -12.86 -1.32 -18.45
C LYS A 57 -11.41 -1.18 -18.94
N TYR A 58 -10.56 -0.46 -18.20
CA TYR A 58 -9.15 -0.25 -18.54
C TYR A 58 -8.25 -1.46 -18.22
N HIS A 59 -8.79 -2.56 -17.71
CA HIS A 59 -8.07 -3.83 -17.80
C HIS A 59 -7.79 -4.21 -19.27
N ASN A 60 -8.61 -3.74 -20.22
CA ASN A 60 -8.24 -3.70 -21.63
C ASN A 60 -7.57 -2.36 -21.95
N ILE A 61 -6.27 -2.38 -22.24
CA ILE A 61 -5.50 -1.17 -22.54
C ILE A 61 -6.07 -0.39 -23.73
N SER A 62 -6.69 -1.05 -24.72
CA SER A 62 -7.29 -0.36 -25.86
C SER A 62 -8.42 0.58 -25.45
N GLU A 63 -9.18 0.27 -24.39
CA GLU A 63 -10.21 1.16 -23.83
C GLU A 63 -9.58 2.41 -23.20
N ALA A 64 -8.44 2.25 -22.51
CA ALA A 64 -7.71 3.39 -21.95
C ALA A 64 -7.18 4.31 -23.06
N LEU A 65 -6.59 3.72 -24.11
CA LEU A 65 -6.09 4.48 -25.25
C LEU A 65 -7.23 5.20 -25.99
N ALA A 66 -8.37 4.54 -26.19
CA ALA A 66 -9.56 5.14 -26.82
C ALA A 66 -10.12 6.31 -26.00
N ASP A 67 -10.04 6.23 -24.67
CA ASP A 67 -10.43 7.30 -23.74
C ASP A 67 -9.37 8.42 -23.62
N GLY A 68 -8.29 8.36 -24.41
CA GLY A 68 -7.28 9.42 -24.51
C GLY A 68 -6.15 9.32 -23.48
N PHE A 69 -6.01 8.19 -22.79
CA PHE A 69 -4.81 7.93 -22.02
C PHE A 69 -3.62 7.64 -22.94
N VAL A 70 -2.45 8.20 -22.61
CA VAL A 70 -1.21 7.95 -23.35
C VAL A 70 -0.06 7.65 -22.39
N GLN A 71 0.87 6.78 -22.82
CA GLN A 71 2.03 6.48 -21.99
C GLN A 71 2.94 7.71 -21.88
N VAL A 72 3.23 8.14 -20.66
CA VAL A 72 4.04 9.33 -20.37
C VAL A 72 5.37 9.02 -19.69
N SER A 73 5.59 7.76 -19.30
CA SER A 73 6.84 7.33 -18.66
C SER A 73 7.31 5.97 -19.18
N PRO A 74 8.63 5.68 -19.12
CA PRO A 74 9.09 4.30 -19.03
C PRO A 74 8.57 3.65 -17.74
N CYS A 75 8.78 2.35 -17.55
CA CYS A 75 8.38 1.69 -16.30
C CYS A 75 9.22 2.25 -15.15
N VAL A 76 8.56 2.85 -14.16
CA VAL A 76 9.20 3.50 -13.02
C VAL A 76 9.42 2.48 -11.91
N ALA A 77 10.66 2.36 -11.46
CA ALA A 77 11.04 1.55 -10.30
C ALA A 77 12.21 2.18 -9.54
N VAL A 78 12.29 1.87 -8.25
CA VAL A 78 13.40 2.26 -7.38
C VAL A 78 13.95 1.03 -6.68
N PRO A 79 15.27 0.76 -6.74
CA PRO A 79 15.89 -0.33 -6.00
C PRO A 79 15.52 -0.29 -4.51
N GLY A 80 15.08 -1.44 -3.98
CA GLY A 80 14.64 -1.57 -2.58
C GLY A 80 13.19 -1.15 -2.31
N LEU A 81 12.57 -0.29 -3.13
CA LEU A 81 11.17 0.12 -2.97
C LEU A 81 10.21 -0.64 -3.89
N GLY A 82 10.72 -1.13 -5.03
CA GLY A 82 9.94 -1.86 -6.02
C GLY A 82 9.52 -1.00 -7.20
N ALA A 83 8.41 -1.36 -7.83
CA ALA A 83 7.91 -0.68 -9.03
C ALA A 83 6.63 0.12 -8.75
N MET A 84 6.51 1.21 -9.48
CA MET A 84 5.31 2.02 -9.62
C MET A 84 4.58 1.63 -10.91
N GLY A 85 5.36 1.38 -11.98
CA GLY A 85 4.87 0.87 -13.26
C GLY A 85 4.99 1.88 -14.40
N PHE A 86 4.38 1.54 -15.53
CA PHE A 86 4.19 2.44 -16.65
C PHE A 86 3.01 3.39 -16.35
N HIS A 87 3.23 4.69 -16.56
CA HIS A 87 2.20 5.71 -16.36
C HIS A 87 1.52 6.01 -17.68
N TYR A 88 0.21 5.84 -17.70
CA TYR A 88 -0.66 6.25 -18.79
C TYR A 88 -1.53 7.38 -18.29
N ALA A 89 -1.30 8.60 -18.77
CA ALA A 89 -1.99 9.80 -18.28
C ALA A 89 -3.04 10.29 -19.26
N ASN A 90 -4.13 10.85 -18.74
CA ASN A 90 -5.16 11.56 -19.49
C ASN A 90 -5.03 13.06 -19.22
N PHE A 91 -4.54 13.81 -20.21
CA PHE A 91 -4.25 15.23 -20.05
C PHE A 91 -5.49 16.11 -19.86
N ALA A 92 -6.66 15.69 -20.36
CA ALA A 92 -7.91 16.42 -20.15
C ALA A 92 -8.33 16.36 -18.67
N ARG A 93 -8.16 15.18 -18.03
CA ARG A 93 -8.37 15.01 -16.60
C ARG A 93 -7.32 15.74 -15.78
N ALA A 94 -6.04 15.61 -16.14
CA ALA A 94 -4.94 16.30 -15.46
C ALA A 94 -5.06 17.84 -15.49
N GLY A 95 -5.71 18.39 -16.53
CA GLY A 95 -6.02 19.82 -16.63
C GLY A 95 -7.25 20.26 -15.82
N ASN A 96 -8.05 19.32 -15.29
CA ASN A 96 -9.20 19.61 -14.47
C ASN A 96 -8.77 19.74 -12.98
N PRO A 97 -9.04 20.86 -12.31
CA PRO A 97 -8.66 21.02 -10.90
C PRO A 97 -9.55 20.21 -9.93
N ASN A 98 -10.67 19.65 -10.40
CA ASN A 98 -11.60 18.87 -9.60
C ASN A 98 -11.18 17.40 -9.60
N LEU A 99 -10.82 16.89 -8.43
CA LEU A 99 -10.47 15.49 -8.23
C LEU A 99 -11.73 14.66 -8.03
N ASP A 100 -11.91 13.62 -8.84
CA ASP A 100 -13.02 12.68 -8.75
C ASP A 100 -12.46 11.24 -8.64
N PRO A 101 -12.84 10.45 -7.62
CA PRO A 101 -12.44 9.04 -7.54
C PRO A 101 -12.71 8.24 -8.82
N ALA A 102 -13.77 8.55 -9.57
CA ALA A 102 -14.12 7.87 -10.81
C ALA A 102 -13.26 8.30 -12.03
N GLU A 103 -12.55 9.42 -11.92
CA GLU A 103 -11.77 9.99 -13.03
C GLU A 103 -10.29 10.16 -12.66
N PRO A 104 -9.52 9.07 -12.44
CA PRO A 104 -8.09 9.21 -12.21
C PRO A 104 -7.40 9.87 -13.40
N GLU A 105 -6.42 10.72 -13.09
CA GLU A 105 -5.57 11.39 -14.08
C GLU A 105 -4.60 10.41 -14.74
N THR A 106 -4.16 9.37 -14.01
CA THR A 106 -3.18 8.40 -14.48
C THR A 106 -3.58 6.96 -14.13
N LEU A 107 -3.33 6.04 -15.06
CA LEU A 107 -3.43 4.59 -14.88
C LEU A 107 -2.03 3.99 -14.81
N LEU A 108 -1.84 3.05 -13.88
CA LEU A 108 -0.56 2.38 -13.67
C LEU A 108 -0.62 0.94 -14.19
N TYR A 109 0.31 0.59 -15.07
CA TYR A 109 0.42 -0.74 -15.65
C TYR A 109 1.75 -1.42 -15.34
N ILE A 110 1.71 -2.75 -15.20
CA ILE A 110 2.88 -3.62 -15.20
C ILE A 110 2.63 -4.72 -16.23
N PRO A 111 3.61 -5.06 -17.08
CA PRO A 111 3.49 -6.18 -18.00
C PRO A 111 3.57 -7.50 -17.23
N ASP A 112 2.84 -8.51 -17.69
CA ASP A 112 3.03 -9.88 -17.26
C ASP A 112 4.22 -10.55 -17.96
N GLU A 113 4.30 -11.88 -17.82
CA GLU A 113 5.37 -12.69 -18.41
C GLU A 113 5.36 -12.71 -19.94
N ASP A 114 4.18 -12.51 -20.55
CA ASP A 114 3.98 -12.47 -22.01
C ASP A 114 4.09 -11.05 -22.58
N GLY A 115 4.18 -10.04 -21.70
CA GLY A 115 4.30 -8.63 -22.05
C GLY A 115 2.98 -7.88 -22.09
N ASP A 116 1.86 -8.55 -21.78
CA ASP A 116 0.54 -7.93 -21.75
C ASP A 116 0.41 -7.02 -20.53
N LEU A 117 -0.12 -5.81 -20.74
CA LEU A 117 -0.19 -4.78 -19.71
C LEU A 117 -1.35 -5.03 -18.74
N TRP A 118 -1.04 -5.22 -17.47
CA TRP A 118 -2.02 -5.35 -16.40
C TRP A 118 -2.20 -4.04 -15.66
N LEU A 119 -3.45 -3.58 -15.58
CA LEU A 119 -3.82 -2.45 -14.72
C LEU A 119 -3.61 -2.85 -13.25
N VAL A 120 -2.69 -2.17 -12.56
CA VAL A 120 -2.30 -2.49 -11.17
C VAL A 120 -2.72 -1.42 -10.18
N GLY A 121 -2.84 -0.18 -10.62
CA GLY A 121 -3.15 0.96 -9.76
C GLY A 121 -3.59 2.18 -10.54
N LEU A 122 -3.94 3.22 -9.80
CA LEU A 122 -4.38 4.52 -10.28
C LEU A 122 -3.50 5.58 -9.62
N GLU A 123 -3.35 6.72 -10.27
CA GLU A 123 -2.75 7.91 -9.66
C GLU A 123 -3.64 9.12 -9.95
N TYR A 124 -3.81 9.94 -8.91
CA TYR A 124 -4.51 11.20 -8.96
C TYR A 124 -3.51 12.34 -8.85
N ALA A 125 -3.74 13.43 -9.59
CA ALA A 125 -2.81 14.54 -9.63
C ALA A 125 -3.54 15.89 -9.68
N ARG A 126 -3.11 16.82 -8.83
CA ARG A 126 -3.48 18.23 -8.90
C ARG A 126 -2.25 19.08 -9.20
N PHE A 127 -2.13 19.53 -10.43
CA PHE A 127 -1.03 20.39 -10.87
C PHE A 127 -1.14 21.80 -10.27
N GLY A 128 0.01 22.36 -9.90
CA GLY A 128 0.09 23.71 -9.34
C GLY A 128 1.21 23.86 -8.31
N PRO A 129 1.43 25.07 -7.80
CA PRO A 129 2.49 25.34 -6.83
C PRO A 129 2.21 24.69 -5.48
N PRO A 130 3.25 24.46 -4.64
CA PRO A 130 3.11 23.87 -3.31
C PRO A 130 2.45 24.83 -2.29
N THR A 131 2.04 26.01 -2.74
CA THR A 131 1.27 26.99 -1.95
C THR A 131 -0.24 26.76 -2.03
N LEU A 132 -0.71 25.87 -2.91
CA LEU A 132 -2.11 25.49 -2.95
C LEU A 132 -2.49 24.68 -1.69
N PRO A 133 -3.76 24.73 -1.27
CA PRO A 133 -4.24 23.82 -0.24
C PRO A 133 -4.00 22.36 -0.64
N VAL A 134 -3.46 21.57 0.30
CA VAL A 134 -3.18 20.15 0.11
C VAL A 134 -4.52 19.44 -0.19
N PRO A 135 -4.66 18.81 -1.36
CA PRO A 135 -5.88 18.08 -1.69
C PRO A 135 -6.02 16.82 -0.85
N THR A 136 -7.27 16.37 -0.69
CA THR A 136 -7.58 15.09 -0.08
C THR A 136 -8.47 14.26 -0.99
N LEU A 137 -8.22 12.95 -1.03
CA LEU A 137 -9.08 11.98 -1.70
C LEU A 137 -8.93 10.63 -0.99
N PHE A 138 -10.01 9.83 -0.92
CA PHE A 138 -10.02 8.57 -0.16
C PHE A 138 -9.65 8.73 1.33
N GLY A 139 -9.85 9.92 1.91
CA GLY A 139 -9.40 10.24 3.26
C GLY A 139 -7.89 10.42 3.41
N GLN A 140 -7.13 10.47 2.32
CA GLN A 140 -5.68 10.67 2.31
C GLN A 140 -5.32 12.06 1.80
N GLU A 141 -4.32 12.68 2.41
CA GLU A 141 -3.67 13.86 1.86
C GLU A 141 -2.75 13.48 0.71
N PHE A 142 -2.67 14.34 -0.31
CA PHE A 142 -1.73 14.15 -1.40
C PHE A 142 -0.30 14.58 -1.00
N HIS A 143 0.70 13.98 -1.64
CA HIS A 143 2.10 14.37 -1.49
C HIS A 143 2.54 15.29 -2.63
N TYR A 144 3.28 16.34 -2.33
CA TYR A 144 3.80 17.22 -3.37
C TYR A 144 5.03 16.61 -4.05
N ASP A 145 4.93 16.34 -5.36
CA ASP A 145 6.05 15.98 -6.22
C ASP A 145 6.60 17.22 -6.93
N SER A 146 7.76 17.68 -6.47
CA SER A 146 8.43 18.86 -7.04
C SER A 146 8.98 18.65 -8.44
N ARG A 147 9.16 17.40 -8.90
CA ARG A 147 9.61 17.08 -10.25
C ARG A 147 8.48 17.24 -11.25
N LEU A 148 7.25 16.92 -10.84
CA LEU A 148 6.04 17.09 -11.65
C LEU A 148 5.40 18.47 -11.48
N GLY A 149 5.65 19.15 -10.36
CA GLY A 149 4.96 20.40 -10.04
C GLY A 149 3.48 20.17 -9.70
N ALA A 150 3.21 19.10 -8.93
CA ALA A 150 1.86 18.64 -8.64
C ALA A 150 1.77 17.96 -7.27
N TYR A 151 0.58 17.95 -6.69
CA TYR A 151 0.22 17.05 -5.61
C TYR A 151 -0.28 15.74 -6.19
N THR A 152 0.29 14.61 -5.78
CA THR A 152 -0.08 13.27 -6.28
C THR A 152 -0.50 12.32 -5.17
N LEU A 153 -1.37 11.36 -5.52
CA LEU A 153 -1.73 10.23 -4.67
C LEU A 153 -1.81 8.95 -5.49
N HIS A 154 -1.04 7.96 -5.06
CA HIS A 154 -1.10 6.62 -5.62
C HIS A 154 -2.21 5.82 -4.95
N VAL A 155 -2.92 5.02 -5.72
CA VAL A 155 -3.97 4.14 -5.22
C VAL A 155 -3.82 2.77 -5.88
N TRP A 156 -3.39 1.77 -5.09
CA TRP A 156 -3.27 0.38 -5.52
C TRP A 156 -4.64 -0.31 -5.56
N ALA A 157 -5.50 0.13 -6.49
CA ALA A 157 -6.89 -0.32 -6.59
C ALA A 157 -7.02 -1.77 -7.07
N TRP A 158 -6.07 -2.27 -7.86
CA TRP A 158 -6.19 -3.56 -8.56
C TRP A 158 -5.15 -4.60 -8.13
N ARG A 159 -4.04 -4.18 -7.52
CA ARG A 159 -3.00 -5.05 -7.00
C ARG A 159 -2.69 -4.75 -5.55
N ASN A 160 -2.78 -5.73 -4.66
CA ASN A 160 -2.40 -5.53 -3.25
C ASN A 160 -0.96 -5.02 -3.11
N ASN A 161 -0.75 -4.01 -2.24
CA ASN A 161 0.56 -3.48 -1.90
C ASN A 161 0.84 -3.71 -0.40
N PRO A 162 1.84 -4.54 -0.03
CA PRO A 162 2.17 -4.78 1.37
C PRO A 162 2.75 -3.55 2.09
N SER A 163 3.17 -2.52 1.36
CA SER A 163 3.60 -1.23 1.94
C SER A 163 2.43 -0.28 2.21
N GLY A 164 1.20 -0.67 1.87
CA GLY A 164 -0.02 0.13 1.96
C GLY A 164 -0.65 0.43 0.60
N MET A 165 -1.99 0.45 0.55
CA MET A 165 -2.80 0.80 -0.61
C MET A 165 -2.48 2.18 -1.20
N PHE A 166 -1.94 3.11 -0.40
CA PHE A 166 -1.59 4.46 -0.85
C PHE A 166 -0.09 4.74 -0.97
N ALA A 167 0.77 3.74 -0.74
CA ALA A 167 2.21 3.92 -0.88
C ALA A 167 2.61 4.15 -2.34
N ALA A 168 3.61 5.00 -2.62
CA ALA A 168 4.01 5.31 -4.00
C ALA A 168 4.58 4.11 -4.79
N PHE A 169 5.26 3.18 -4.12
CA PHE A 169 5.89 2.02 -4.75
C PHE A 169 5.33 0.71 -4.17
N ASN A 170 5.25 -0.33 -5.01
CA ASN A 170 4.88 -1.68 -4.60
C ASN A 170 6.11 -2.61 -4.63
N PRO A 171 6.58 -3.11 -3.48
CA PRO A 171 7.78 -3.93 -3.40
C PRO A 171 7.60 -5.32 -4.01
N LYS A 172 6.37 -5.75 -4.32
CA LYS A 172 6.08 -7.01 -5.02
C LYS A 172 6.13 -6.89 -6.56
N LEU A 173 6.16 -5.67 -7.10
CA LEU A 173 6.18 -5.43 -8.53
C LEU A 173 7.58 -5.11 -9.03
N ARG A 174 7.89 -5.50 -10.27
CA ARG A 174 9.17 -5.24 -10.93
C ARG A 174 8.91 -4.75 -12.34
N CYS A 175 9.71 -3.80 -12.78
CA CYS A 175 9.78 -3.44 -14.19
C CYS A 175 10.54 -4.52 -14.96
N PRO A 176 10.20 -4.78 -16.23
CA PRO A 176 11.00 -5.64 -17.10
C PRO A 176 12.45 -5.20 -17.13
N ALA A 177 13.36 -6.16 -17.28
CA ALA A 177 14.73 -5.84 -17.64
C ALA A 177 14.71 -5.16 -19.02
N SER A 178 15.37 -4.00 -19.10
CA SER A 178 15.59 -3.25 -20.34
C SER A 178 16.57 -3.96 -21.26
#